data_AF-A0A935WZ57-F1
#
_entry.id   AF-A0A935WZ57-F1
#
_cell.length_a   1.000
_cell.length_b   1.000
_cell.length_c   1.000
_cell.angle_alpha   90.00
_cell.angle_beta   90.00
_cell.angle_gamma   90.00
#
_symmetry.space_group_name_H-M   'P 1'
#
loop_
_entity.id
_entity.type
_entity.pdbx_description
1 polymer ?
#
loop_
_entity_poly.entity_id
_entity_poly.type
_entity_poly.pdbx_seq_one_letter_code
_entity_poly.pdbx_strand_id
1 'polypeptide(L)'
;MGWLERLEEFRKKDWSGASVAEREASAKDVVEISAFASGAATLVPVPLVDLALLLPVHTAMVMTVGRIYGRDLSNAEAARVVAELGTIAGVTVAGRAAISVLKGLLPGLGGMLAAPAAFAMTWGFGRVSMAYFEDPKLSRQHLKQVFDDAVAEGRRRFSREAFERFRRRSADAGDVEDAGTSGTNATHDEDELAESAETVTARAAGRNEGASEEARKQAERARPKKRTL
;
A
#
# COMPACT_ATOMS: atom_id res chain seq x y z
N MET A 1 -11.63 21.19 3.34
CA MET A 1 -11.41 20.32 2.17
C MET A 1 -10.83 19.02 2.66
N GLY A 2 -11.55 17.95 2.35
CA GLY A 2 -11.20 16.60 2.71
C GLY A 2 -9.98 16.09 1.96
N TRP A 3 -9.45 14.94 2.37
CA TRP A 3 -8.32 14.32 1.66
C TRP A 3 -8.76 13.68 0.34
N LEU A 4 -9.97 13.13 0.25
CA LEU A 4 -10.54 12.57 -0.97
C LEU A 4 -10.80 13.65 -2.04
N GLU A 5 -11.38 14.77 -1.63
CA GLU A 5 -11.63 15.93 -2.50
C GLU A 5 -10.32 16.42 -3.14
N ARG A 6 -9.24 16.52 -2.35
CA ARG A 6 -7.91 16.89 -2.87
C ARG A 6 -7.41 15.90 -3.93
N LEU A 7 -7.54 14.60 -3.71
CA LEU A 7 -7.17 13.60 -4.72
C LEU A 7 -8.03 13.73 -5.99
N GLU A 8 -9.30 14.06 -5.83
CA GLU A 8 -10.22 14.28 -6.94
C GLU A 8 -9.84 15.53 -7.76
N GLU A 9 -9.36 16.60 -7.13
CA GLU A 9 -8.82 17.77 -7.81
C GLU A 9 -7.60 17.41 -8.67
N PHE A 10 -6.67 16.61 -8.14
CA PHE A 10 -5.55 16.09 -8.92
C PHE A 10 -6.03 15.24 -10.10
N ARG A 11 -7.10 14.45 -9.95
CA ARG A 11 -7.65 13.64 -11.05
C ARG A 11 -8.35 14.47 -12.13
N LYS A 12 -9.03 15.55 -11.73
CA LYS A 12 -9.76 16.46 -12.63
C LYS A 12 -8.82 17.39 -13.41
N LYS A 13 -7.64 17.70 -12.86
CA LYS A 13 -6.61 18.49 -13.55
C LYS A 13 -6.16 17.81 -14.85
N ASP A 14 -6.01 18.60 -15.91
CA ASP A 14 -5.34 18.16 -17.14
C ASP A 14 -3.81 18.21 -16.95
N TRP A 15 -3.17 17.06 -17.14
CA TRP A 15 -1.73 16.86 -17.00
C TRP A 15 -0.97 16.89 -18.33
N SER A 16 -1.68 17.05 -19.46
CA SER A 16 -1.09 17.01 -20.81
C SER A 16 0.05 18.02 -21.00
N GLY A 17 -0.10 19.23 -20.44
CA GLY A 17 0.90 20.30 -20.48
C GLY A 17 1.87 20.37 -19.30
N ALA A 18 1.74 19.48 -18.30
CA ALA A 18 2.56 19.54 -17.09
C ALA A 18 3.99 19.05 -17.33
N SER A 19 4.98 19.76 -16.76
CA SER A 19 6.39 19.36 -16.84
C SER A 19 6.67 18.09 -16.01
N VAL A 20 7.80 17.42 -16.29
CA VAL A 20 8.23 16.23 -15.51
C VAL A 20 8.35 16.56 -14.02
N ALA A 21 8.99 17.68 -13.67
CA ALA A 21 9.15 18.12 -12.30
C ALA A 21 7.80 18.44 -11.62
N GLU A 22 6.85 19.01 -12.35
CA GLU A 22 5.51 19.28 -11.83
C GLU A 22 4.71 18.01 -11.56
N ARG A 23 4.80 17.03 -12.47
CA ARG A 23 4.17 15.71 -12.29
C ARG A 23 4.77 14.99 -11.10
N GLU A 24 6.10 14.98 -10.98
CA GLU A 24 6.79 14.36 -9.84
C GLU A 24 6.37 15.00 -8.51
N ALA A 25 6.38 16.33 -8.43
CA ALA A 25 5.98 17.07 -7.23
C ALA A 25 4.51 16.80 -6.86
N SER A 26 3.61 16.85 -7.84
CA SER A 26 2.18 16.60 -7.62
C SER A 26 1.89 15.17 -7.21
N ALA A 27 2.56 14.19 -7.82
CA ALA A 27 2.44 12.79 -7.44
C ALA A 27 2.97 12.56 -6.01
N LYS A 28 4.07 13.23 -5.64
CA LYS A 28 4.60 13.18 -4.27
C LYS A 28 3.61 13.75 -3.25
N ASP A 29 2.90 14.83 -3.57
CA ASP A 29 1.86 15.41 -2.71
C ASP A 29 0.68 14.44 -2.52
N VAL A 30 0.24 13.79 -3.60
CA VAL A 30 -0.78 12.72 -3.55
C VAL A 30 -0.34 11.59 -2.62
N VAL A 31 0.89 11.12 -2.77
CA VAL A 31 1.45 10.05 -1.92
C VAL A 31 1.54 10.50 -0.46
N GLU A 32 1.90 11.75 -0.19
CA GLU A 32 1.95 12.30 1.17
C GLU A 32 0.58 12.34 1.84
N ILE A 33 -0.44 12.82 1.11
CA ILE A 33 -1.83 12.89 1.57
C ILE A 33 -2.34 11.48 1.91
N SER A 34 -2.14 10.52 1.00
CA SER A 34 -2.55 9.13 1.22
C SER A 34 -1.77 8.44 2.35
N ALA A 35 -0.48 8.76 2.53
CA ALA A 35 0.31 8.26 3.64
C ALA A 35 -0.20 8.76 4.99
N PHE A 36 -0.58 10.04 5.09
CA PHE A 36 -1.22 10.56 6.30
C PHE A 36 -2.61 9.97 6.53
N ALA A 37 -3.41 9.74 5.48
CA ALA A 37 -4.70 9.06 5.58
C ALA A 37 -4.55 7.64 6.14
N SER A 38 -3.56 6.88 5.63
CA SER A 38 -3.20 5.55 6.16
C SER A 38 -2.75 5.60 7.62
N GLY A 39 -1.92 6.57 7.99
CA GLY A 39 -1.55 6.82 9.38
C GLY A 39 -2.77 7.08 10.27
N ALA A 40 -3.75 7.83 9.78
CA ALA A 40 -4.95 8.17 10.53
C ALA A 40 -5.88 6.96 10.70
N ALA A 41 -5.97 6.10 9.69
CA ALA A 41 -6.75 4.85 9.74
C ALA A 41 -6.30 3.93 10.89
N THR A 42 -5.02 3.96 11.28
CA THR A 42 -4.53 3.16 12.42
C THR A 42 -5.12 3.54 13.77
N LEU A 43 -5.76 4.71 13.89
CA LEU A 43 -6.42 5.15 15.10
C LEU A 43 -7.80 4.48 15.30
N VAL A 44 -8.36 3.89 14.25
CA VAL A 44 -9.62 3.15 14.32
C VAL A 44 -9.38 1.83 15.05
N PRO A 45 -10.01 1.59 16.22
CA PRO A 45 -9.75 0.41 17.04
C PRO A 45 -10.54 -0.80 16.53
N VAL A 46 -10.44 -1.12 15.23
CA VAL A 46 -11.12 -2.27 14.63
C VAL A 46 -10.10 -3.17 13.92
N PRO A 47 -9.78 -4.35 14.48
CA PRO A 47 -8.90 -5.31 13.83
C PRO A 47 -9.52 -5.80 12.51
N LEU A 48 -8.69 -6.10 11.50
CA LEU A 48 -9.06 -6.47 10.11
C LEU A 48 -9.71 -5.35 9.26
N VAL A 49 -10.45 -4.40 9.84
CA VAL A 49 -11.00 -3.24 9.10
C VAL A 49 -9.89 -2.34 8.53
N ASP A 50 -8.69 -2.41 9.10
CA ASP A 50 -7.48 -1.82 8.52
C ASP A 50 -7.27 -2.22 7.04
N LEU A 51 -7.57 -3.45 6.63
CA LEU A 51 -7.44 -3.85 5.21
C LEU A 51 -8.52 -3.20 4.33
N ALA A 52 -9.76 -3.17 4.81
CA ALA A 52 -10.88 -2.58 4.10
C ALA A 52 -10.76 -1.06 3.97
N LEU A 53 -10.14 -0.38 4.94
CA LEU A 53 -9.86 1.06 4.88
C LEU A 53 -8.59 1.40 4.07
N LEU A 54 -7.56 0.57 4.15
CA LEU A 54 -6.28 0.86 3.48
C LEU A 54 -6.30 0.56 1.99
N LEU A 55 -7.07 -0.44 1.54
CA LEU A 55 -7.18 -0.77 0.12
C LEU A 55 -7.77 0.39 -0.70
N PRO A 56 -8.89 1.03 -0.32
CA PRO A 56 -9.39 2.22 -0.99
C PRO A 56 -8.37 3.36 -1.03
N VAL A 57 -7.63 3.59 0.07
CA VAL A 57 -6.56 4.60 0.13
C VAL A 57 -5.46 4.31 -0.89
N HIS A 58 -5.00 3.05 -0.97
CA HIS A 58 -3.96 2.64 -1.92
C HIS A 58 -4.45 2.69 -3.37
N THR A 59 -5.68 2.25 -3.64
CA THR A 59 -6.29 2.30 -4.97
C THR A 59 -6.48 3.74 -5.45
N ALA A 60 -7.08 4.61 -4.62
CA ALA A 60 -7.26 6.02 -4.94
C ALA A 60 -5.93 6.75 -5.16
N MET A 61 -4.90 6.42 -4.36
CA MET A 61 -3.55 6.92 -4.55
C MET A 61 -2.99 6.50 -5.90
N VAL A 62 -3.01 5.19 -6.22
CA VAL A 62 -2.45 4.65 -7.46
C VAL A 62 -3.17 5.19 -8.70
N MET A 63 -4.50 5.30 -8.67
CA MET A 63 -5.27 5.92 -9.76
C MET A 63 -4.85 7.36 -9.99
N THR A 64 -4.70 8.13 -8.92
CA THR A 64 -4.36 9.55 -9.01
C THR A 64 -2.92 9.75 -9.48
N VAL A 65 -1.98 8.94 -8.98
CA VAL A 65 -0.60 8.92 -9.48
C VAL A 65 -0.58 8.51 -10.96
N GLY A 66 -1.28 7.43 -11.33
CA GLY A 66 -1.40 7.00 -12.72
C GLY A 66 -1.86 8.13 -13.64
N ARG A 67 -2.93 8.83 -13.26
CA ARG A 67 -3.48 9.99 -14.00
C ARG A 67 -2.42 11.09 -14.19
N ILE A 68 -1.64 11.40 -13.16
CA ILE A 68 -0.55 12.40 -13.23
C ILE A 68 0.53 11.99 -14.24
N TYR A 69 0.82 10.69 -14.35
CA TYR A 69 1.76 10.14 -15.34
C TYR A 69 1.10 9.80 -16.70
N GLY A 70 -0.16 10.20 -16.92
CA GLY A 70 -0.87 10.00 -18.19
C GLY A 70 -1.46 8.60 -18.38
N ARG A 71 -1.74 7.88 -17.29
CA ARG A 71 -2.40 6.56 -17.29
C ARG A 71 -3.76 6.66 -16.60
N ASP A 72 -4.81 6.47 -17.37
CA ASP A 72 -6.16 6.32 -16.83
C ASP A 72 -6.40 4.87 -16.42
N LEU A 73 -6.58 4.67 -15.11
CA LEU A 73 -6.79 3.36 -14.51
C LEU A 73 -8.22 3.27 -13.99
N SER A 74 -8.88 2.15 -14.26
CA SER A 74 -10.06 1.72 -13.51
C SER A 74 -9.69 1.32 -12.08
N ASN A 75 -10.70 1.23 -11.20
CA ASN A 75 -10.52 0.73 -9.82
C ASN A 75 -9.85 -0.66 -9.81
N ALA A 76 -10.27 -1.56 -10.71
CA ALA A 76 -9.72 -2.90 -10.82
C ALA A 76 -8.25 -2.89 -11.28
N GLU A 77 -7.88 -2.04 -12.24
CA GLU A 77 -6.49 -1.92 -12.70
C GLU A 77 -5.58 -1.34 -11.62
N ALA A 78 -6.05 -0.31 -10.90
CA ALA A 78 -5.30 0.25 -9.79
C ALA A 78 -5.13 -0.76 -8.64
N ALA A 79 -6.18 -1.52 -8.30
CA ALA A 79 -6.09 -2.60 -7.32
C ALA A 79 -5.07 -3.69 -7.74
N ARG A 80 -5.03 -4.04 -9.03
CA ARG A 80 -4.01 -4.97 -9.58
C ARG A 80 -2.60 -4.42 -9.44
N VAL A 81 -2.39 -3.13 -9.72
CA VAL A 81 -1.09 -2.48 -9.53
C VAL A 81 -0.70 -2.48 -8.05
N VAL A 82 -1.61 -2.15 -7.13
CA VAL A 82 -1.37 -2.24 -5.68
C VAL A 82 -0.96 -3.65 -5.28
N ALA A 83 -1.67 -4.68 -5.78
CA ALA A 83 -1.34 -6.07 -5.50
C ALA A 83 0.05 -6.46 -6.05
N GLU A 84 0.37 -6.09 -7.29
CA GLU A 84 1.68 -6.34 -7.90
C GLU A 84 2.80 -5.68 -7.10
N LEU A 85 2.65 -4.40 -6.75
CA LEU A 85 3.61 -3.68 -5.92
C LEU A 85 3.74 -4.33 -4.54
N GLY A 86 2.65 -4.85 -3.97
CA GLY A 86 2.66 -5.62 -2.72
C GLY A 86 3.51 -6.88 -2.82
N THR A 87 3.45 -7.59 -3.95
CA THR A 87 4.32 -8.75 -4.20
C THR A 87 5.79 -8.35 -4.32
N ILE A 88 6.10 -7.22 -4.97
CA ILE A 88 7.46 -6.70 -5.13
C ILE A 88 8.05 -6.28 -3.79
N ALA A 89 7.25 -5.62 -2.95
CA ALA A 89 7.61 -5.23 -1.60
C ALA A 89 7.83 -6.42 -0.65
N GLY A 90 7.49 -7.64 -1.06
CA GLY A 90 7.61 -8.84 -0.21
C GLY A 90 6.60 -8.85 0.94
N VAL A 91 5.51 -8.08 0.84
CA VAL A 91 4.43 -8.09 1.81
C VAL A 91 3.64 -9.37 1.63
N THR A 92 3.98 -10.39 2.41
CA THR A 92 3.25 -11.66 2.41
C THR A 92 1.99 -11.57 3.24
N VAL A 93 1.00 -12.39 2.91
CA VAL A 93 -0.25 -12.57 3.69
C VAL A 93 0.06 -12.91 5.14
N ALA A 94 1.06 -13.75 5.37
CA ALA A 94 1.55 -14.09 6.70
C ALA A 94 2.13 -12.88 7.45
N GLY A 95 2.87 -12.00 6.77
CA GLY A 95 3.35 -10.74 7.33
C GLY A 95 2.20 -9.79 7.70
N ARG A 96 1.15 -9.73 6.87
CA ARG A 96 -0.05 -8.92 7.15
C ARG A 96 -0.84 -9.46 8.35
N ALA A 97 -1.00 -10.78 8.44
CA ALA A 97 -1.67 -11.45 9.55
C ALA A 97 -0.92 -11.25 10.88
N ALA A 98 0.41 -11.34 10.87
CA ALA A 98 1.24 -11.11 12.05
C ALA A 98 1.12 -9.67 12.59
N ILE A 99 1.08 -8.66 11.70
CA ILE A 99 0.86 -7.25 12.08
C ILE A 99 -0.54 -7.06 12.67
N SER A 100 -1.56 -7.70 12.09
CA SER A 100 -2.94 -7.61 12.58
C SER A 100 -3.09 -8.23 13.99
N VAL A 101 -2.43 -9.36 14.25
CA VAL A 101 -2.40 -10.00 15.58
C VAL A 101 -1.67 -9.11 16.59
N LEU A 102 -0.56 -8.49 16.18
CA LEU A 102 0.20 -7.58 17.06
C LEU A 102 -0.60 -6.32 17.43
N LYS A 103 -1.40 -5.76 16.52
CA LYS A 103 -2.27 -4.60 16.80
C LYS A 103 -3.41 -4.95 17.76
N GLY A 104 -3.95 -6.17 17.70
CA GLY A 104 -4.98 -6.63 18.62
C GLY A 104 -4.54 -6.73 20.09
N LEU A 105 -3.23 -6.82 20.35
CA LEU A 105 -2.67 -6.95 21.70
C LEU A 105 -2.60 -5.63 22.50
N LEU A 106 -2.73 -4.47 21.85
CA LEU A 106 -2.62 -3.15 22.50
C LEU A 106 -3.70 -2.16 22.00
N PRO A 107 -4.96 -2.30 22.44
CA PRO A 107 -6.03 -1.39 22.05
C PRO A 107 -5.77 0.04 22.52
N GLY A 108 -6.00 1.04 21.65
CA GLY A 108 -5.86 2.47 21.93
C GLY A 108 -4.43 3.03 21.83
N LEU A 109 -3.43 2.37 22.44
CA LEU A 109 -2.02 2.79 22.36
C LEU A 109 -1.33 2.33 21.07
N GLY A 110 -1.75 1.18 20.53
CA GLY A 110 -1.17 0.60 19.31
C GLY A 110 -1.36 1.49 18.08
N GLY A 111 -2.48 2.20 17.96
CA GLY A 111 -2.78 3.04 16.80
C GLY A 111 -1.82 4.22 16.61
N MET A 112 -1.64 5.04 17.65
CA MET A 112 -0.73 6.20 17.56
C MET A 112 0.74 5.79 17.36
N LEU A 113 1.13 4.62 17.91
CA LEU A 113 2.46 4.05 17.67
C LEU A 113 2.61 3.41 16.28
N ALA A 114 1.52 2.95 15.68
CA ALA A 114 1.49 2.37 14.34
C ALA A 114 1.42 3.42 13.22
N ALA A 115 0.92 4.63 13.51
CA ALA A 115 0.77 5.69 12.51
C ALA A 115 2.06 6.02 11.74
N PRO A 116 3.25 6.16 12.35
CA PRO A 116 4.49 6.37 11.62
C PRO A 116 4.84 5.21 10.68
N ALA A 117 4.60 3.96 11.12
CA ALA A 117 4.88 2.78 10.31
C ALA A 117 3.91 2.67 9.13
N ALA A 118 2.62 2.92 9.35
CA ALA A 118 1.59 2.94 8.31
C ALA A 118 1.86 4.06 7.28
N PHE A 119 2.25 5.25 7.75
CA PHE A 119 2.70 6.34 6.89
C PHE A 119 3.89 5.91 6.02
N ALA A 120 4.94 5.35 6.64
CA ALA A 120 6.15 4.95 5.91
C ALA A 120 5.86 3.88 4.84
N MET A 121 5.00 2.90 5.17
CA MET A 121 4.61 1.85 4.23
C MET A 121 3.84 2.41 3.05
N THR A 122 2.83 3.25 3.29
CA THR A 122 2.05 3.88 2.20
C THR A 122 2.91 4.83 1.38
N TRP A 123 3.85 5.55 2.00
CA TRP A 123 4.85 6.35 1.30
C TRP A 123 5.71 5.49 0.37
N GLY A 124 6.18 4.34 0.86
CA GLY A 124 6.89 3.33 0.06
C GLY A 124 6.08 2.89 -1.16
N PHE A 125 4.82 2.50 -0.95
CA PHE A 125 3.91 2.11 -2.03
C PHE A 125 3.73 3.22 -3.06
N GLY A 126 3.48 4.44 -2.62
CA GLY A 126 3.29 5.56 -3.53
C GLY A 126 4.54 5.88 -4.36
N ARG A 127 5.73 5.85 -3.75
CA ARG A 127 6.99 6.10 -4.47
C ARG A 127 7.33 5.00 -5.47
N VAL A 128 7.08 3.74 -5.15
CA VAL A 128 7.26 2.66 -6.12
C VAL A 128 6.20 2.72 -7.23
N SER A 129 4.97 3.19 -6.94
CA SER A 129 3.97 3.47 -7.99
C SER A 129 4.43 4.58 -8.93
N MET A 130 5.00 5.67 -8.40
CA MET A 130 5.59 6.73 -9.23
C MET A 130 6.65 6.17 -10.17
N ALA A 131 7.61 5.42 -9.64
CA ALA A 131 8.67 4.80 -10.44
C ALA A 131 8.11 3.82 -11.50
N TYR A 132 7.10 3.03 -11.12
CA TYR A 132 6.43 2.09 -12.03
C TYR A 132 5.76 2.79 -13.22
N PHE A 133 5.09 3.94 -13.00
CA PHE A 133 4.45 4.68 -14.08
C PHE A 133 5.42 5.54 -14.90
N GLU A 134 6.49 6.03 -14.27
CA GLU A 134 7.54 6.80 -14.93
C GLU A 134 8.37 5.93 -15.89
N ASP A 135 8.82 4.75 -15.43
CA ASP A 135 9.56 3.79 -16.26
C ASP A 135 9.02 2.36 -16.07
N PRO A 136 8.10 1.91 -16.94
CA PRO A 136 7.56 0.55 -16.91
C PRO A 136 8.59 -0.55 -17.17
N LYS A 137 9.82 -0.23 -17.58
CA LYS A 137 10.89 -1.20 -17.85
C LYS A 137 11.73 -1.51 -16.61
N LEU A 138 11.50 -0.84 -15.49
CA LEU A 138 12.23 -1.09 -14.26
C LEU A 138 12.07 -2.56 -13.82
N SER A 139 13.19 -3.17 -13.46
CA SER A 139 13.19 -4.54 -12.97
C SER A 139 12.50 -4.62 -11.60
N ARG A 140 11.95 -5.79 -11.26
CA ARG A 140 11.38 -6.05 -9.93
C ARG A 140 12.36 -5.74 -8.80
N GLN A 141 13.65 -5.97 -9.02
CA GLN A 141 14.70 -5.65 -8.04
C GLN A 141 14.86 -4.15 -7.83
N HIS A 142 14.86 -3.34 -8.90
CA HIS A 142 14.92 -1.88 -8.78
C HIS A 142 13.66 -1.33 -8.13
N LEU A 143 12.46 -1.80 -8.51
CA LEU A 143 11.22 -1.39 -7.88
C LEU A 143 11.20 -1.74 -6.38
N LYS A 144 11.75 -2.91 -6.00
CA LYS A 144 11.92 -3.26 -4.59
C LYS A 144 12.90 -2.32 -3.86
N GLN A 145 14.02 -1.96 -4.48
CA GLN A 145 14.98 -1.00 -3.90
C GLN A 145 14.33 0.37 -3.69
N VAL A 146 13.61 0.88 -4.70
CA VAL A 146 12.84 2.13 -4.59
C VAL A 146 11.86 2.05 -3.42
N PHE A 147 11.14 0.93 -3.28
CA PHE A 147 10.23 0.73 -2.16
C PHE A 147 10.96 0.75 -0.81
N ASP A 148 12.04 -0.02 -0.64
CA ASP A 148 12.79 -0.11 0.62
C ASP A 148 13.38 1.26 1.04
N ASP A 149 13.98 1.97 0.08
CA ASP A 149 14.54 3.32 0.28
C ASP A 149 13.45 4.34 0.64
N ALA A 150 12.31 4.25 -0.05
CA ALA A 150 11.16 5.10 0.22
C ALA A 150 10.57 4.79 1.60
N VAL A 151 10.46 3.54 2.05
CA VAL A 151 10.01 3.22 3.41
C VAL A 151 10.95 3.86 4.44
N ALA A 152 12.26 3.80 4.22
CA ALA A 152 13.23 4.46 5.09
C ALA A 152 13.08 6.00 5.08
N GLU A 153 12.84 6.60 3.91
CA GLU A 153 12.53 8.03 3.78
C GLU A 153 11.24 8.41 4.50
N GLY A 154 10.17 7.63 4.32
CA GLY A 154 8.86 7.86 4.94
C GLY A 154 8.94 7.88 6.46
N ARG A 155 9.77 7.01 7.06
CA ARG A 155 10.01 7.01 8.51
C ARG A 155 10.64 8.32 8.99
N ARG A 156 11.52 8.93 8.19
CA ARG A 156 12.14 10.23 8.49
C ARG A 156 11.22 11.41 8.17
N ARG A 157 10.33 11.27 7.20
CA ARG A 157 9.41 12.31 6.75
C ARG A 157 8.20 12.48 7.68
N PHE A 158 7.80 11.42 8.38
CA PHE A 158 6.70 11.50 9.34
C PHE A 158 6.98 12.54 10.43
N SER A 159 6.08 13.50 10.59
CA SER A 159 6.06 14.47 11.70
C SER A 159 4.73 14.34 12.44
N ARG A 160 4.80 14.29 13.77
CA ARG A 160 3.59 14.25 14.62
C ARG A 160 2.74 15.50 14.43
N GLU A 161 3.38 16.66 14.29
CA GLU A 161 2.70 17.94 14.07
C GLU A 161 1.96 17.94 12.73
N ALA A 162 2.58 17.44 11.67
CA ALA A 162 1.95 17.32 10.35
C ALA A 162 0.79 16.32 10.37
N PHE A 163 0.96 15.19 11.06
CA PHE A 163 -0.08 14.19 11.26
C PHE A 163 -1.29 14.75 12.01
N GLU A 164 -1.06 15.47 13.11
CA GLU A 164 -2.15 16.10 13.87
C GLU A 164 -2.89 17.17 13.08
N ARG A 165 -2.17 17.97 12.27
CA ARG A 165 -2.79 18.94 11.35
C ARG A 165 -3.65 18.26 10.30
N PHE A 166 -3.15 17.17 9.71
CA PHE A 166 -3.92 16.36 8.77
C PHE A 166 -5.19 15.82 9.43
N ARG A 167 -5.05 15.20 10.61
CA ARG A 167 -6.17 14.61 11.35
C ARG A 167 -7.24 15.63 11.70
N ARG A 168 -6.86 16.81 12.20
CA ARG A 168 -7.83 17.88 12.51
C ARG A 168 -8.61 18.30 11.27
N ARG A 169 -7.90 18.55 10.16
CA ARG A 169 -8.54 18.94 8.89
C ARG A 169 -9.50 17.87 8.36
N SER A 170 -9.13 16.60 8.45
CA SER A 170 -9.97 15.49 7.98
C SER A 170 -11.15 15.23 8.92
N ALA A 171 -11.01 15.47 10.22
CA ALA A 171 -12.13 15.41 11.17
C ALA A 171 -13.15 16.53 10.88
N ASP A 172 -12.67 17.75 10.63
CA ASP A 172 -13.53 18.89 10.26
C ASP A 172 -14.24 18.69 8.91
N ALA A 173 -13.68 17.86 8.04
CA ALA A 173 -14.24 17.52 6.73
C ALA A 173 -15.14 16.26 6.73
N GLY A 174 -15.19 15.48 7.82
CA GLY A 174 -15.99 14.25 7.91
C GLY A 174 -15.36 13.00 7.26
N ASP A 175 -14.13 13.07 6.76
CA ASP A 175 -13.54 12.00 5.93
C ASP A 175 -13.13 10.73 6.71
N VAL A 176 -13.02 10.83 8.04
CA VAL A 176 -12.44 9.77 8.88
C VAL A 176 -13.41 8.59 9.03
N GLU A 177 -14.72 8.83 8.81
CA GLU A 177 -15.77 7.81 8.81
C GLU A 177 -16.10 7.31 7.39
N ASP A 178 -15.91 8.14 6.36
CA ASP A 178 -16.45 7.91 5.00
C ASP A 178 -15.48 7.22 4.01
N ALA A 179 -14.23 6.98 4.41
CA ALA A 179 -13.23 6.26 3.60
C ALA A 179 -13.61 4.79 3.32
N GLY A 180 -14.64 4.26 4.00
CA GLY A 180 -15.23 2.94 3.75
C GLY A 180 -16.53 2.96 2.94
N THR A 181 -17.10 4.12 2.61
CA THR A 181 -18.45 4.20 2.01
C THR A 181 -18.57 5.10 0.79
N SER A 182 -17.61 6.01 0.55
CA SER A 182 -17.70 6.92 -0.59
C SER A 182 -16.81 6.51 -1.76
N GLY A 183 -17.39 5.72 -2.68
CA GLY A 183 -16.89 5.57 -4.04
C GLY A 183 -16.88 4.16 -4.64
N THR A 184 -18.04 3.52 -4.77
CA THR A 184 -18.63 3.01 -6.04
C THR A 184 -19.82 2.12 -5.67
N ASN A 185 -20.93 2.22 -6.40
CA ASN A 185 -22.04 1.26 -6.39
C ASN A 185 -21.48 -0.11 -6.82
N ALA A 186 -20.96 -0.90 -5.87
CA ALA A 186 -20.03 -2.01 -6.15
C ALA A 186 -20.32 -3.24 -5.27
N THR A 187 -21.59 -3.50 -4.96
CA THR A 187 -22.00 -4.73 -4.26
C THR A 187 -21.80 -6.00 -5.10
N HIS A 188 -21.24 -5.90 -6.31
CA HIS A 188 -20.77 -7.02 -7.13
C HIS A 188 -19.24 -7.06 -7.26
N ASP A 189 -18.55 -5.91 -7.16
CA ASP A 189 -17.09 -5.86 -7.34
C ASP A 189 -16.33 -6.17 -6.05
N GLU A 190 -16.93 -6.00 -4.86
CA GLU A 190 -16.30 -6.38 -3.60
C GLU A 190 -16.06 -7.89 -3.50
N ASP A 191 -17.01 -8.70 -3.97
CA ASP A 191 -16.86 -10.15 -4.03
C ASP A 191 -15.77 -10.54 -5.05
N GLU A 192 -15.71 -9.87 -6.21
CA GLU A 192 -14.70 -10.13 -7.25
C GLU A 192 -13.29 -9.65 -6.83
N LEU A 193 -13.19 -8.56 -6.06
CA LEU A 193 -11.95 -8.03 -5.50
C LEU A 193 -11.46 -8.86 -4.30
N ALA A 194 -12.37 -9.36 -3.46
CA ALA A 194 -12.07 -10.32 -2.42
C ALA A 194 -11.63 -11.66 -3.01
N GLU A 195 -12.33 -12.16 -4.03
CA GLU A 195 -12.00 -13.40 -4.73
C GLU A 195 -10.67 -13.29 -5.50
N SER A 196 -10.39 -12.15 -6.14
CA SER A 196 -9.10 -11.92 -6.82
C SER A 196 -7.96 -11.70 -5.83
N ALA A 197 -8.19 -11.06 -4.67
CA ALA A 197 -7.23 -11.01 -3.58
C ALA A 197 -6.98 -12.41 -3.00
N GLU A 198 -8.02 -13.18 -2.70
CA GLU A 198 -7.92 -14.57 -2.23
C GLU A 198 -7.22 -15.46 -3.25
N THR A 199 -7.53 -15.33 -4.54
CA THR A 199 -6.89 -16.11 -5.61
C THR A 199 -5.42 -15.75 -5.79
N VAL A 200 -5.07 -14.45 -5.72
CA VAL A 200 -3.68 -14.00 -5.78
C VAL A 200 -2.91 -14.43 -4.53
N THR A 201 -3.53 -14.40 -3.35
CA THR A 201 -2.94 -14.87 -2.10
C THR A 201 -2.74 -16.39 -2.08
N ALA A 202 -3.71 -17.17 -2.56
CA ALA A 202 -3.60 -18.63 -2.72
C ALA A 202 -2.50 -19.01 -3.73
N ARG A 203 -2.40 -18.28 -4.86
CA ARG A 203 -1.36 -18.49 -5.87
C ARG A 203 0.03 -18.07 -5.39
N ALA A 204 0.13 -17.13 -4.44
CA ALA A 204 1.38 -16.76 -3.80
C ALA A 204 1.78 -17.78 -2.72
N ALA A 205 0.83 -18.29 -1.95
CA ALA A 205 1.05 -19.35 -0.95
C ALA A 205 1.56 -20.65 -1.59
N GLY A 206 0.90 -21.12 -2.66
CA GLY A 206 1.32 -22.35 -3.35
C GLY A 206 2.71 -22.27 -3.99
N ARG A 207 3.14 -21.08 -4.45
CA ARG A 207 4.51 -20.88 -4.97
C ARG A 207 5.57 -20.90 -3.88
N ASN A 208 5.25 -20.43 -2.67
CA ASN A 208 6.18 -20.40 -1.56
C ASN A 208 6.33 -21.78 -0.88
N GLU A 209 5.24 -22.55 -0.83
CA GLU A 209 5.26 -23.95 -0.36
C GLU A 209 6.09 -24.84 -1.29
N GLY A 210 5.92 -24.73 -2.62
CA GLY A 210 6.71 -25.47 -3.59
C GLY A 210 8.21 -25.15 -3.50
N ALA A 211 8.58 -23.87 -3.38
CA ALA A 211 9.97 -23.44 -3.24
C ALA A 211 10.60 -23.91 -1.90
N SER A 212 9.82 -23.92 -0.81
CA SER A 212 10.25 -24.42 0.51
C SER A 212 10.45 -25.94 0.50
N GLU A 213 9.58 -26.69 -0.18
CA GLU A 213 9.68 -28.14 -0.29
C GLU A 213 10.85 -28.58 -1.18
N GLU A 214 11.11 -27.87 -2.28
CA GLU A 214 12.29 -28.09 -3.13
C GLU A 214 13.61 -27.77 -2.39
N ALA A 215 13.65 -26.65 -1.66
CA ALA A 215 14.81 -26.28 -0.84
C ALA A 215 15.07 -27.31 0.27
N ARG A 216 14.02 -27.85 0.90
CA ARG A 216 14.13 -28.92 1.90
C ARG A 216 14.64 -30.22 1.30
N LYS A 217 14.15 -30.62 0.12
CA LYS A 217 14.63 -31.82 -0.62
C LYS A 217 16.08 -31.68 -1.07
N GLN A 218 16.51 -30.50 -1.49
CA GLN A 218 17.92 -30.23 -1.82
C GLN A 218 18.83 -30.26 -0.59
N ALA A 219 18.40 -29.65 0.53
CA ALA A 219 19.16 -29.67 1.77
C ALA A 219 19.31 -31.09 2.37
N GLU A 220 18.30 -31.95 2.17
CA GLU A 220 18.34 -33.34 2.63
C GLU A 220 19.25 -34.21 1.75
N ARG A 221 19.29 -33.95 0.44
CA ARG A 221 20.24 -34.61 -0.50
C ARG A 221 21.70 -34.19 -0.29
N ALA A 222 21.94 -32.99 0.23
CA ALA A 222 23.27 -32.46 0.49
C ALA A 222 23.88 -32.90 1.85
N ARG A 223 23.15 -33.68 2.67
CA ARG A 223 23.68 -34.14 3.96
C ARG A 223 24.80 -35.18 3.77
N PRO A 224 26.03 -34.93 4.25
CA PRO A 224 27.11 -35.91 4.18
C PRO A 224 26.76 -37.12 5.07
N LYS A 225 26.85 -38.33 4.48
CA LYS A 225 26.69 -39.58 5.23
C LYS A 225 27.76 -39.64 6.32
N LYS A 226 27.33 -39.73 7.58
CA LYS A 226 28.24 -39.96 8.72
C LYS A 226 29.04 -41.24 8.43
N ARG A 227 30.36 -41.10 8.24
CA ARG A 227 31.29 -42.21 8.26
C ARG A 227 31.37 -42.70 9.70
N THR A 228 30.72 -43.82 9.99
CA THR A 228 30.95 -44.59 11.21
C THR A 228 32.36 -45.18 11.11
N LEU A 229 33.20 -44.87 12.09
CA LEU A 229 34.51 -45.51 12.30
C LEU A 229 34.30 -46.92 12.86
#